data_AF-A0A2V2FZU9-F1
#
_entry.id   AF-A0A2V2FZU9-F1
#
_cell.length_a   1.000
_cell.length_b   1.000
_cell.length_c   1.000
_cell.angle_alpha   90.00
_cell.angle_beta   90.00
_cell.angle_gamma   90.00
#
_symmetry.space_group_name_H-M   'P 1'
#
loop_
_entity.id
_entity.type
_entity.pdbx_description
1 polymer ?
#
loop_
_entity_poly.entity_id
_entity_poly.type
_entity_poly.pdbx_seq_one_letter_code
_entity_poly.pdbx_strand_id
1 'polypeptide(L)' 'MANYVERVIELCKQKNPGEVEFHQTVEEVLLSLAPVMDAHPEYEEVALLERLTEPERGVTFRVVWVDD' A
#
# COMPACT_ATOMS: atom_id res chain seq x y z
N MET A 1 10.45 -15.22 8.52
CA MET A 1 10.68 -13.78 8.60
C MET A 1 10.51 -13.13 7.22
N ALA A 2 9.35 -13.34 6.59
CA ALA A 2 8.91 -12.61 5.40
C ALA A 2 7.38 -12.42 5.40
N ASN A 3 6.71 -12.85 6.49
CA ASN A 3 5.28 -13.05 6.50
C ASN A 3 4.52 -11.72 6.59
N TYR A 4 5.04 -10.71 7.30
CA TYR A 4 4.31 -9.45 7.43
C TYR A 4 4.26 -8.65 6.13
N VAL A 5 5.42 -8.35 5.55
CA VAL A 5 5.54 -7.58 4.30
C VAL A 5 4.77 -8.26 3.15
N GLU A 6 4.99 -9.56 2.93
CA GLU A 6 4.31 -10.29 1.85
C GLU A 6 2.80 -10.31 2.01
N ARG A 7 2.29 -10.47 3.24
CA ARG A 7 0.85 -10.42 3.51
C ARG A 7 0.26 -9.05 3.19
N VAL A 8 0.96 -7.96 3.52
CA VAL A 8 0.47 -6.61 3.24
C VAL A 8 0.49 -6.32 1.74
N ILE A 9 1.52 -6.75 1.01
CA ILE A 9 1.57 -6.63 -0.45
C ILE A 9 0.37 -7.36 -1.09
N GLU A 10 0.12 -8.60 -0.65
CA GLU A 10 -1.01 -9.38 -1.16
C GLU A 10 -2.36 -8.75 -0.81
N LEU A 11 -2.50 -8.20 0.41
CA LEU A 11 -3.69 -7.46 0.81
C LEU A 11 -3.93 -6.24 -0.07
N CYS A 12 -2.89 -5.49 -0.43
CA CYS A 12 -3.00 -4.33 -1.33
C CYS A 12 -3.46 -4.76 -2.73
N LYS A 13 -2.90 -5.84 -3.28
CA LYS A 13 -3.32 -6.39 -4.59
C LYS A 13 -4.79 -6.80 -4.60
N GLN A 14 -5.26 -7.39 -3.51
CA GLN A 14 -6.65 -7.81 -3.35
C GLN A 14 -7.63 -6.65 -3.19
N LYS A 15 -7.25 -5.60 -2.45
CA LYS A 15 -8.10 -4.42 -2.19
C LYS A 15 -8.20 -3.48 -3.38
N ASN A 16 -7.15 -3.38 -4.18
CA ASN A 16 -7.02 -2.39 -5.26
C ASN A 16 -6.93 -3.06 -6.64
N PRO A 17 -7.89 -3.91 -7.04
CA PRO A 17 -7.77 -4.66 -8.29
C PRO A 17 -7.70 -3.71 -9.51
N GLY A 18 -6.72 -3.95 -10.38
CA GLY A 18 -6.52 -3.17 -11.61
C GLY A 18 -5.58 -1.97 -11.48
N GLU A 19 -5.14 -1.62 -10.28
CA GLU A 19 -4.17 -0.53 -10.04
C GLU A 19 -2.73 -1.05 -10.12
N VAL A 20 -2.29 -1.47 -11.31
CA VAL A 20 -1.02 -2.20 -11.49
C VAL A 20 0.21 -1.36 -11.12
N GLU A 21 0.18 -0.04 -11.36
CA GLU A 21 1.25 0.88 -10.98
C GLU A 21 1.33 1.06 -9.46
N PHE A 22 0.18 1.06 -8.78
CA PHE A 22 0.13 1.05 -7.32
C PHE A 22 0.71 -0.25 -6.77
N HIS A 23 0.32 -1.40 -7.31
CA HIS A 23 0.83 -2.72 -6.88
C HIS A 23 2.35 -2.81 -7.00
N GLN A 24 2.89 -2.39 -8.15
CA GLN A 24 4.34 -2.39 -8.38
C GLN A 24 5.06 -1.53 -7.34
N THR A 25 4.56 -0.31 -7.10
CA THR A 25 5.18 0.64 -6.17
C THR A 25 5.15 0.12 -4.74
N VAL A 26 4.02 -0.44 -4.30
CA VAL A 26 3.88 -1.05 -2.97
C VAL A 26 4.86 -2.22 -2.81
N GLU A 27 4.95 -3.10 -3.80
CA GLU A 27 5.84 -4.25 -3.76
C GLU A 27 7.32 -3.83 -3.68
N GLU A 28 7.77 -2.92 -4.54
CA GLU A 28 9.16 -2.45 -4.56
C GLU A 28 9.55 -1.79 -3.23
N VAL A 29 8.71 -0.89 -2.72
CA VAL A 29 8.99 -0.15 -1.49
C VAL A 29 8.92 -1.09 -0.27
N LEU A 30 7.87 -1.88 -0.10
CA LEU A 30 7.72 -2.71 1.10
C LEU A 30 8.77 -3.82 1.17
N LEU A 31 9.17 -4.41 0.04
CA LEU A 31 10.27 -5.38 0.02
C LEU A 31 11.59 -4.76 0.48
N SER A 32 11.85 -3.49 0.13
CA SER A 32 13.05 -2.79 0.60
C SER A 32 13.07 -2.54 2.11
N LEU A 33 11.88 -2.52 2.76
CA LEU A 33 11.72 -2.27 4.19
C LEU A 33 11.74 -3.56 5.03
N ALA A 34 11.73 -4.75 4.42
CA ALA A 34 11.64 -6.03 5.14
C ALA A 34 12.67 -6.19 6.30
N PRO A 35 13.96 -5.82 6.14
CA PRO A 35 14.92 -5.92 7.26
C PRO A 35 14.57 -5.03 8.46
N VAL A 36 13.93 -3.88 8.22
CA VAL A 36 13.48 -2.98 9.28
C VAL A 36 12.25 -3.55 9.98
N MET A 37 11.33 -4.15 9.22
CA MET A 37 10.15 -4.79 9.79
C MET A 37 10.52 -6.00 10.66
N ASP A 38 11.50 -6.79 10.26
CA ASP A 38 12.01 -7.91 11.06
C ASP A 38 12.70 -7.45 12.35
N ALA A 39 13.34 -6.27 12.34
CA ALA A 39 13.99 -5.69 13.51
C ALA A 39 13.00 -5.03 14.49
N HIS A 40 11.79 -4.69 14.02
CA HIS A 40 10.78 -3.92 14.75
C HIS A 40 9.40 -4.62 14.72
N PRO A 41 9.22 -5.73 15.46
CA PRO A 41 7.96 -6.47 15.50
C PRO A 41 6.78 -5.62 16.02
N GLU A 42 7.04 -4.58 16.81
CA GLU A 42 6.03 -3.65 17.32
C GLU A 42 5.24 -2.93 16.20
N TYR A 43 5.80 -2.84 14.99
CA TYR A 43 5.12 -2.22 13.85
C TYR A 43 3.97 -3.08 13.32
N GLU A 44 4.09 -4.41 13.40
CA GLU A 44 3.01 -5.33 13.05
C GLU A 44 1.88 -5.26 14.09
N GLU A 45 2.21 -5.11 15.37
CA GLU A 45 1.22 -5.01 16.46
C GLU A 45 0.26 -3.83 16.29
N VAL A 46 0.72 -2.74 15.66
CA VAL A 46 -0.08 -1.53 15.39
C VAL A 46 -0.56 -1.43 13.94
N ALA A 47 -0.41 -2.51 13.15
CA ALA A 47 -0.76 -2.58 11.74
C ALA A 47 -0.19 -1.40 10.92
N LEU A 48 1.10 -1.09 11.13
CA LEU A 48 1.72 0.11 10.59
C LEU A 48 1.71 0.14 9.06
N LEU A 49 2.10 -0.97 8.41
CA LEU A 49 2.14 -1.02 6.95
C LEU A 49 0.75 -0.96 6.34
N GLU A 50 -0.25 -1.61 6.94
CA GLU A 50 -1.64 -1.54 6.48
C GLU A 50 -2.20 -0.13 6.52
N ARG A 51 -1.82 0.65 7.54
CA ARG A 51 -2.21 2.06 7.65
C ARG A 51 -1.45 2.96 6.69
N LEU A 52 -0.20 2.62 6.36
CA LEU A 52 0.63 3.40 5.46
C LEU A 52 0.21 3.21 4.00
N THR A 53 -0.22 2.00 3.61
CA THR A 53 -0.65 1.70 2.25
C THR A 53 -2.09 2.12 1.96
N GLU A 54 -2.90 2.36 2.99
CA GLU A 54 -4.27 2.87 2.83
C GLU A 54 -4.26 4.41 2.88
N PRO A 55 -4.74 5.10 1.83
CA PRO A 55 -4.81 6.56 1.86
C PRO A 55 -5.81 7.02 2.93
N GLU A 56 -5.43 8.05 3.71
CA GLU A 56 -6.35 8.64 4.70
C GLU A 56 -7.64 9.20 4.05
N ARG A 57 -7.55 9.67 2.80
CA ARG A 57 -8.69 10.16 2.01
C ARG A 57 -8.38 10.14 0.51
N GLY A 58 -9.25 9.52 -0.28
CA GLY A 58 -9.32 9.70 -1.74
C GLY A 58 -10.53 10.56 -2.13
N VAL A 59 -10.37 11.44 -3.11
CA VAL A 59 -11.48 12.26 -3.65
C VAL A 59 -11.49 12.17 -5.16
N THR A 60 -12.62 11.74 -5.71
CA THR A 60 -12.89 11.74 -7.15
C THR A 60 -14.07 12.65 -7.42
N PHE A 61 -13.96 13.55 -8.40
CA PHE A 61 -15.01 14.52 -8.71
C PHE A 61 -15.08 14.80 -10.20
N ARG A 62 -16.26 15.22 -10.66
CA ARG A 62 -16.51 15.58 -12.05
C ARG A 62 -15.92 16.95 -12.37
N VAL A 63 -15.14 17.03 -13.45
CA VAL A 63 -14.66 18.29 -14.02
C VAL A 63 -15.49 18.59 -15.27
N VAL A 64 -16.27 19.68 -15.24
CA VAL A 64 -17.02 20.16 -16.40
C VAL A 64 -16.23 21.26 -17.10
N TRP A 65 -16.16 21.19 -18.42
CA TRP A 65 -15.48 22.18 -19.26
C TRP A 65 -16.21 22.30 -20.60
N VAL A 66 -15.90 23.34 -21.36
CA VAL A 66 -16.47 23.66 -22.68
C VAL A 66 -15.29 23.84 -23.63
N ASP A 67 -15.37 23.26 -24.83
CA ASP A 67 -14.43 23.47 -25.94
C ASP A 67 -14.75 24.76 -26.73
N ASP A 68 -13.89 25.11 -27.69
CA ASP A 68 -14.07 26.29 -28.56
C ASP A 68 -15.23 26.12 -29.56
#